data_AF-A0A7R9LLQ9-F1
#
_entry.id   AF-A0A7R9LLQ9-F1
#
_cell.length_a   1.000
_cell.length_b   1.000
_cell.length_c   1.000
_cell.angle_alpha   90.00
_cell.angle_beta   90.00
_cell.angle_gamma   90.00
#
_symmetry.space_group_name_H-M   'P 1'
#
loop_
_entity.id
_entity.type
_entity.pdbx_description
1 polymer ?
#
loop_
_entity_poly.entity_id
_entity_poly.type
_entity_poly.pdbx_seq_one_letter_code
_entity_poly.pdbx_strand_id
1 'polypeptide(L)'
;MKLLYLWGLSVHQGHSEPLMQFVSDLGAIAPEANIFTMVMAMEATMVFLFSAIRHGGLKAYIQSNTANINYNNNNYDNDAKVTAHRLTQYNKWSLVIGLVFGWALMGTASFRTSEGIIVLVVHGFHACIGFSLIMLDMGLQSEIAYARGRPWTGRFRRFLAVVSFTLILVMMVMMGWSLLELDNPFHFMNINIRMRWSESQPGYLPHVISAFLEWAVILIVCPYFWTFISEFKGYSLSFKVENKRKELQTDV
;
A
#
# COMPACT_ATOMS: atom_id res chain seq x y z
N MET A 1 -6.99 -6.52 12.37
CA MET A 1 -6.97 -7.66 13.33
C MET A 1 -5.56 -8.20 13.57
N LYS A 2 -4.78 -8.52 12.52
CA LYS A 2 -3.41 -9.08 12.67
C LYS A 2 -2.42 -8.14 13.37
N LEU A 3 -2.38 -6.85 12.99
CA LEU A 3 -1.48 -5.87 13.60
C LEU A 3 -1.85 -5.57 15.07
N LEU A 4 -3.15 -5.52 15.41
CA LEU A 4 -3.60 -5.35 16.80
C LEU A 4 -3.18 -6.51 17.70
N TYR A 5 -3.18 -7.74 17.16
CA TYR A 5 -2.65 -8.89 17.86
C TYR A 5 -1.14 -8.75 18.13
N LEU A 6 -0.36 -8.30 17.14
CA LEU A 6 1.07 -8.05 17.30
C LEU A 6 1.36 -6.97 18.34
N TRP A 7 0.57 -5.90 18.36
CA TRP A 7 0.67 -4.87 19.38
C TRP A 7 0.38 -5.42 20.78
N GLY A 8 -0.69 -6.21 20.94
CA GLY A 8 -0.98 -6.85 22.23
C GLY A 8 0.14 -7.80 22.69
N LEU A 9 0.79 -8.50 21.76
CA LEU A 9 1.95 -9.34 22.05
C LEU A 9 3.16 -8.52 22.54
N SER A 10 3.48 -7.42 21.85
CA SER A 10 4.55 -6.49 22.24
C SER A 10 4.37 -5.92 23.64
N VAL A 11 3.15 -5.52 23.99
CA VAL A 11 2.80 -5.04 25.33
C VAL A 11 2.92 -6.17 26.36
N HIS A 12 2.42 -7.37 26.04
CA HIS A 12 2.49 -8.52 26.93
C HIS A 12 3.93 -8.95 27.25
N GLN A 13 4.85 -8.81 26.29
CA GLN A 13 6.27 -9.12 26.47
C GLN A 13 7.07 -7.97 27.11
N GLY A 14 6.44 -6.82 27.39
CA GLY A 14 7.14 -5.65 27.91
C GLY A 14 8.13 -5.04 26.93
N HIS A 15 7.96 -5.31 25.62
CA HIS A 15 8.77 -4.69 24.57
C HIS A 15 8.39 -3.23 24.39
N SER A 16 7.10 -2.92 24.51
CA SER A 16 6.55 -1.57 24.36
C SER A 16 5.67 -1.16 25.52
N GLU A 17 5.54 0.15 25.73
CA GLU A 17 4.55 0.69 26.65
C GLU A 17 3.11 0.34 26.20
N PRO A 18 2.13 0.32 27.12
CA PRO A 18 0.74 0.02 26.78
C PRO A 18 0.09 1.04 25.85
N LEU A 19 0.65 2.25 25.72
CA LEU A 19 0.15 3.23 24.76
C LEU A 19 0.67 2.92 23.35
N MET A 20 -0.13 3.25 22.33
CA MET A 20 0.07 2.78 20.96
C MET A 20 1.42 3.21 20.37
N GLN A 21 2.32 2.24 20.13
CA GLN A 21 3.59 2.45 19.42
C GLN A 21 3.40 2.51 17.91
N PHE A 22 4.43 2.94 17.18
CA PHE A 22 4.44 2.85 15.71
C PHE A 22 4.23 1.41 15.23
N VAL A 23 3.49 1.26 14.15
CA VAL A 23 3.34 -0.03 13.45
C VAL A 23 4.69 -0.53 12.97
N SER A 24 5.56 0.36 12.49
CA SER A 24 6.93 0.02 12.07
C SER A 24 7.77 -0.61 13.20
N ASP A 25 7.51 -0.26 14.46
CA ASP A 25 8.21 -0.82 15.62
C ASP A 25 7.72 -2.23 16.00
N LEU A 26 6.57 -2.68 15.50
CA LEU A 26 6.18 -4.10 15.58
C LEU A 26 7.17 -5.02 14.83
N GLY A 27 7.91 -4.46 13.87
CA GLY A 27 8.97 -5.12 13.12
C GLY A 27 10.33 -5.15 13.81
N ALA A 28 10.45 -4.63 15.04
CA ALA A 28 11.74 -4.32 15.63
C ALA A 28 12.35 -5.49 16.43
N ILE A 29 11.57 -6.12 17.32
CA ILE A 29 12.06 -7.14 18.28
C ILE A 29 11.34 -8.47 18.02
N ALA A 30 12.05 -9.59 18.21
CA ALA A 30 11.46 -10.92 18.11
C ALA A 30 10.67 -11.28 19.38
N PRO A 31 9.57 -12.05 19.28
CA PRO A 31 9.07 -12.76 18.10
C PRO A 31 8.15 -11.93 17.19
N GLU A 32 7.70 -10.75 17.60
CA GLU A 32 6.76 -9.89 16.84
C GLU A 32 7.31 -9.57 15.46
N ALA A 33 8.59 -9.24 15.36
CA ALA A 33 9.27 -8.92 14.11
C ALA A 33 9.16 -10.05 13.06
N ASN A 34 9.21 -11.31 13.49
CA ASN A 34 9.10 -12.46 12.58
C ASN A 34 7.68 -12.58 12.02
N ILE A 35 6.68 -12.40 12.88
CA ILE A 35 5.27 -12.43 12.48
C ILE A 35 4.96 -11.22 11.58
N PHE A 36 5.46 -10.04 11.94
CA PHE A 36 5.34 -8.81 11.13
C PHE A 36 5.91 -9.03 9.73
N THR A 37 7.14 -9.54 9.63
CA THR A 37 7.78 -9.87 8.34
C THR A 37 6.93 -10.81 7.51
N MET A 38 6.42 -11.89 8.12
CA MET A 38 5.57 -12.86 7.44
C MET A 38 4.26 -12.24 6.93
N VAL A 39 3.58 -11.44 7.77
CA VAL A 39 2.32 -10.78 7.40
C VAL A 39 2.54 -9.82 6.24
N MET A 40 3.59 -9.00 6.30
CA MET A 40 3.90 -8.04 5.24
C MET A 40 4.32 -8.71 3.93
N ALA A 41 5.05 -9.84 4.00
CA ALA A 41 5.39 -10.63 2.82
C ALA A 41 4.13 -11.23 2.15
N MET A 42 3.18 -11.70 2.95
CA MET A 42 1.87 -12.15 2.43
C MET A 42 1.11 -11.00 1.78
N GLU A 43 1.06 -9.83 2.42
CA GLU A 43 0.39 -8.64 1.88
C GLU A 43 1.03 -8.16 0.58
N ALA A 44 2.35 -8.11 0.50
CA ALA A 44 3.07 -7.77 -0.72
C ALA A 44 2.75 -8.75 -1.86
N THR A 45 2.72 -10.06 -1.56
CA THR A 45 2.33 -11.08 -2.55
C THR A 45 0.90 -10.85 -3.04
N MET A 46 -0.04 -10.55 -2.14
CA MET A 46 -1.41 -10.22 -2.49
C MET A 46 -1.49 -8.97 -3.36
N VAL A 47 -0.69 -7.94 -3.05
CA VAL A 47 -0.59 -6.71 -3.86
C VAL A 47 -0.09 -7.04 -5.27
N PHE A 48 0.97 -7.83 -5.43
CA PHE A 48 1.46 -8.22 -6.76
C PHE A 48 0.39 -8.93 -7.60
N LEU A 49 -0.28 -9.91 -6.99
CA LEU A 49 -1.37 -10.64 -7.65
C LEU A 49 -2.53 -9.72 -7.99
N PHE A 50 -2.95 -8.88 -7.05
CA PHE A 50 -4.02 -7.90 -7.24
C PHE A 50 -3.70 -6.96 -8.40
N SER A 51 -2.50 -6.38 -8.44
CA SER A 51 -2.08 -5.45 -9.49
C SER A 51 -2.05 -6.12 -10.87
N ALA A 52 -1.57 -7.36 -10.95
CA ALA A 52 -1.56 -8.13 -12.19
C ALA A 52 -3.00 -8.47 -12.68
N ILE A 53 -3.85 -8.99 -11.79
CA ILE A 53 -5.24 -9.35 -12.12
C ILE A 53 -6.02 -8.11 -12.53
N ARG A 54 -5.89 -7.01 -11.78
CA ARG A 54 -6.51 -5.74 -12.14
C ARG A 54 -6.01 -5.31 -13.51
N HIS A 55 -4.70 -5.28 -13.73
CA HIS A 55 -4.15 -4.81 -15.00
C HIS A 55 -4.72 -5.57 -16.19
N GLY A 56 -4.79 -6.91 -16.09
CA GLY A 56 -5.42 -7.78 -17.09
C GLY A 56 -6.90 -7.47 -17.29
N GLY A 57 -7.67 -7.36 -16.21
CA GLY A 57 -9.10 -7.07 -16.25
C GLY A 57 -9.42 -5.72 -16.91
N LEU A 58 -8.68 -4.66 -16.56
CA LEU A 58 -8.87 -3.35 -17.19
C LEU A 58 -8.42 -3.35 -18.65
N LYS A 59 -7.35 -4.06 -19.00
CA LYS A 59 -6.90 -4.20 -20.39
C LYS A 59 -7.99 -4.87 -21.25
N ALA A 60 -8.59 -5.96 -20.76
CA ALA A 60 -9.69 -6.62 -21.44
C ALA A 60 -10.91 -5.70 -21.61
N TYR A 61 -11.27 -4.93 -20.58
CA TYR A 61 -12.33 -3.92 -20.65
C TYR A 61 -12.06 -2.82 -21.70
N ILE A 62 -10.83 -2.32 -21.78
CA ILE A 62 -10.47 -1.29 -22.78
C ILE A 62 -10.59 -1.88 -24.19
N GLN A 63 -10.10 -3.11 -24.40
CA GLN A 63 -10.16 -3.80 -25.69
C GLN A 63 -11.59 -4.05 -26.14
N SER A 64 -12.47 -4.55 -25.27
CA SER A 64 -13.86 -4.80 -25.60
C SER A 64 -14.62 -3.52 -25.99
N ASN A 65 -14.40 -2.43 -25.25
CA ASN A 65 -15.02 -1.15 -25.59
C ASN A 65 -14.48 -0.55 -26.89
N THR A 66 -13.17 -0.67 -27.13
CA THR A 66 -12.56 -0.17 -28.38
C THR A 66 -13.02 -0.99 -29.60
N ALA A 67 -13.17 -2.31 -29.47
CA ALA A 67 -13.69 -3.17 -30.53
C ALA A 67 -15.16 -2.86 -30.87
N ASN A 68 -16.00 -2.67 -29.84
CA ASN A 68 -17.39 -2.24 -30.02
C ASN A 68 -17.50 -0.86 -30.69
N ILE A 69 -16.54 0.04 -30.43
CA ILE A 69 -16.44 1.37 -31.05
C ILE A 69 -16.12 1.24 -32.56
N ASN A 70 -15.13 0.42 -32.92
CA ASN A 70 -14.73 0.23 -34.33
C ASN A 70 -15.81 -0.46 -35.18
N TYR A 71 -16.68 -1.28 -34.58
CA TYR A 71 -17.75 -1.98 -35.28
C TYR A 71 -18.94 -1.06 -35.65
N ASN A 72 -19.20 0.00 -34.88
CA ASN A 72 -20.46 0.74 -34.95
C ASN A 72 -20.46 2.05 -35.77
N ASN A 73 -19.32 2.67 -36.12
CA ASN A 73 -19.33 3.82 -37.07
C ASN A 73 -17.93 4.35 -37.48
N ASN A 74 -17.79 4.80 -38.74
CA ASN A 74 -16.57 5.41 -39.31
C ASN A 74 -16.39 6.91 -38.98
N ASN A 75 -17.39 7.59 -38.40
CA ASN A 75 -17.35 9.02 -38.07
C ASN A 75 -17.17 9.25 -36.56
N TYR A 76 -16.08 8.75 -35.99
CA TYR A 76 -15.92 8.74 -34.54
C TYR A 76 -15.24 9.99 -33.94
N ASP A 77 -15.87 10.45 -32.86
CA ASP A 77 -15.50 11.55 -31.95
C ASP A 77 -14.09 11.36 -31.33
N ASN A 78 -13.24 12.38 -31.43
CA ASN A 78 -11.86 12.34 -30.93
C ASN A 78 -11.79 11.98 -29.42
N ASP A 79 -12.86 12.29 -28.67
CA ASP A 79 -12.90 12.16 -27.21
C ASP A 79 -12.84 10.72 -26.70
N ALA A 80 -13.45 9.75 -27.38
CA ALA A 80 -13.40 8.35 -26.92
C ALA A 80 -12.02 7.72 -27.18
N LYS A 81 -11.37 8.06 -28.29
CA LYS A 81 -10.00 7.61 -28.58
C LYS A 81 -9.02 8.16 -27.55
N VAL A 82 -9.16 9.44 -27.22
CA VAL A 82 -8.38 10.09 -26.15
C VAL A 82 -8.62 9.40 -24.81
N THR A 83 -9.87 9.09 -24.48
CA THR A 83 -10.21 8.39 -23.23
C THR A 83 -9.62 6.99 -23.16
N ALA A 84 -9.72 6.19 -24.22
CA ALA A 84 -9.13 4.86 -24.29
C ALA A 84 -7.59 4.88 -24.19
N HIS A 85 -6.95 5.87 -24.82
CA HIS A 85 -5.50 6.06 -24.70
C HIS A 85 -5.10 6.40 -23.25
N ARG A 86 -5.80 7.36 -22.61
CA ARG A 86 -5.56 7.73 -21.20
C ARG A 86 -5.73 6.54 -20.25
N LEU A 87 -6.82 5.78 -20.39
CA LEU A 87 -7.07 4.57 -19.60
C LEU A 87 -5.96 3.53 -19.77
N THR A 88 -5.43 3.39 -20.98
CA THR A 88 -4.30 2.47 -21.24
C THR A 88 -3.04 2.91 -20.49
N GLN A 89 -2.72 4.21 -20.50
CA GLN A 89 -1.58 4.74 -19.75
C GLN A 89 -1.79 4.57 -18.24
N TYR A 90 -2.97 4.92 -17.74
CA TYR A 90 -3.32 4.76 -16.33
C TYR A 90 -3.26 3.29 -15.88
N ASN A 91 -3.64 2.35 -16.74
CA ASN A 91 -3.53 0.93 -16.44
C ASN A 91 -2.07 0.45 -16.31
N LYS A 92 -1.16 0.96 -17.15
CA LYS A 92 0.27 0.67 -17.07
C LYS A 92 0.88 1.26 -15.80
N TRP A 93 0.61 2.53 -15.52
CA TRP A 93 1.14 3.20 -14.34
C TRP A 93 0.62 2.58 -13.05
N SER A 94 -0.66 2.20 -12.96
CA SER A 94 -1.17 1.53 -11.77
C SER A 94 -0.55 0.15 -11.55
N LEU A 95 -0.22 -0.60 -12.62
CA LEU A 95 0.55 -1.83 -12.48
C LEU A 95 1.94 -1.56 -11.89
N VAL A 96 2.67 -0.59 -12.46
CA VAL A 96 4.01 -0.22 -11.96
C VAL A 96 3.96 0.22 -10.50
N ILE A 97 3.02 1.13 -10.17
CA ILE A 97 2.83 1.61 -8.80
C ILE A 97 2.55 0.45 -7.85
N GLY A 98 1.66 -0.48 -8.22
CA GLY A 98 1.35 -1.65 -7.41
C GLY A 98 2.55 -2.59 -7.20
N LEU A 99 3.35 -2.82 -8.24
CA LEU A 99 4.58 -3.63 -8.12
C LEU A 99 5.63 -2.94 -7.23
N VAL A 100 5.84 -1.63 -7.37
CA VAL A 100 6.79 -0.92 -6.51
C VAL A 100 6.25 -0.81 -5.08
N PHE A 101 4.94 -0.68 -4.90
CA PHE A 101 4.30 -0.69 -3.57
C PHE A 101 4.47 -2.03 -2.86
N GLY A 102 4.25 -3.16 -3.55
CA GLY A 102 4.49 -4.48 -2.98
C GLY A 102 5.96 -4.70 -2.60
N TRP A 103 6.89 -4.23 -3.44
CA TRP A 103 8.33 -4.25 -3.10
C TRP A 103 8.64 -3.39 -1.87
N ALA A 104 8.04 -2.20 -1.77
CA ALA A 104 8.19 -1.34 -0.61
C ALA A 104 7.66 -2.00 0.68
N LEU A 105 6.50 -2.66 0.64
CA LEU A 105 5.98 -3.42 1.78
C LEU A 105 6.94 -4.53 2.22
N MET A 106 7.51 -5.28 1.29
CA MET A 106 8.52 -6.30 1.62
C MET A 106 9.77 -5.68 2.23
N GLY A 107 10.26 -4.58 1.67
CA GLY A 107 11.44 -3.88 2.17
C GLY A 107 11.26 -3.38 3.60
N THR A 108 10.17 -2.65 3.88
CA THR A 108 9.84 -2.15 5.23
C THR A 108 9.82 -3.27 6.27
N ALA A 109 9.34 -4.45 5.89
CA ALA A 109 9.25 -5.58 6.82
C ALA A 109 10.55 -6.39 6.95
N SER A 110 11.37 -6.43 5.90
CA SER A 110 12.61 -7.21 5.87
C SER A 110 13.75 -6.50 6.61
N PHE A 111 13.73 -5.18 6.67
CA PHE A 111 14.74 -4.37 7.35
C PHE A 111 14.24 -3.96 8.73
N ARG A 112 14.75 -4.64 9.77
CA ARG A 112 14.31 -4.43 11.14
C ARG A 112 14.88 -3.13 11.69
N THR A 113 14.03 -2.35 12.35
CA THR A 113 14.40 -1.05 12.93
C THR A 113 15.35 -1.16 14.14
N SER A 114 15.68 -2.37 14.58
CA SER A 114 16.59 -2.69 15.68
C SER A 114 18.04 -2.96 15.26
N GLU A 115 18.29 -3.24 13.98
CA GLU A 115 19.59 -3.75 13.49
C GLU A 115 20.63 -2.64 13.20
N GLY A 116 20.27 -1.38 13.46
CA GLY A 116 21.18 -0.23 13.41
C GLY A 116 20.67 0.92 12.53
N ILE A 117 21.40 2.03 12.56
CA ILE A 117 21.01 3.29 11.90
C ILE A 117 20.83 3.14 10.39
N ILE A 118 21.73 2.44 9.70
CA ILE A 118 21.65 2.25 8.24
C ILE A 118 20.39 1.45 7.89
N VAL A 119 20.09 0.39 8.66
CA VAL A 119 18.91 -0.45 8.45
C VAL A 119 17.63 0.34 8.72
N LEU A 120 17.61 1.18 9.77
CA LEU A 120 16.50 2.09 10.07
C LEU A 120 16.26 3.11 8.95
N VAL A 121 17.31 3.66 8.34
CA VAL A 121 17.18 4.56 7.19
C VAL A 121 16.61 3.84 5.97
N VAL A 122 17.08 2.62 5.69
CA VAL A 122 16.55 1.79 4.59
C VAL A 122 15.09 1.41 4.84
N HIS A 123 14.72 1.07 6.09
CA HIS A 123 13.34 0.85 6.48
C HIS A 123 12.48 2.08 6.21
N GLY A 124 12.93 3.26 6.70
CA GLY A 124 12.24 4.53 6.50
C GLY A 124 12.06 4.87 5.01
N PHE A 125 13.07 4.61 4.18
CA PHE A 125 12.99 4.79 2.73
C PHE A 125 11.88 3.96 2.09
N HIS A 126 11.79 2.66 2.41
CA HIS A 126 10.71 1.81 1.92
C HIS A 126 9.34 2.24 2.45
N ALA A 127 9.25 2.63 3.73
CA ALA A 127 8.01 3.13 4.32
C ALA A 127 7.52 4.40 3.59
N CYS A 128 8.41 5.36 3.32
CA CYS A 128 8.08 6.57 2.56
C CYS A 128 7.58 6.25 1.14
N ILE A 129 8.22 5.32 0.44
CA ILE A 129 7.76 4.85 -0.88
C ILE A 129 6.37 4.20 -0.75
N GLY A 130 6.18 3.32 0.23
CA GLY A 130 4.93 2.61 0.47
C GLY A 130 3.74 3.57 0.67
N PHE A 131 3.87 4.48 1.63
CA PHE A 131 2.84 5.49 1.91
C PHE A 131 2.59 6.42 0.72
N SER A 132 3.63 6.82 -0.01
CA SER A 132 3.47 7.71 -1.18
C SER A 132 2.74 7.00 -2.32
N LEU A 133 3.14 5.78 -2.64
CA LEU A 133 2.60 5.02 -3.77
C LEU A 133 1.14 4.60 -3.57
N ILE A 134 0.75 4.23 -2.35
CA ILE A 134 -0.66 3.87 -2.09
C ILE A 134 -1.59 5.06 -2.29
N MET A 135 -1.17 6.28 -1.90
CA MET A 135 -1.95 7.51 -2.15
C MET A 135 -2.03 7.83 -3.64
N LEU A 136 -0.92 7.70 -4.37
CA LEU A 136 -0.90 7.90 -5.82
C LEU A 136 -1.81 6.88 -6.53
N ASP A 137 -1.80 5.61 -6.11
CA ASP A 137 -2.70 4.61 -6.65
C ASP A 137 -4.17 4.94 -6.35
N MET A 138 -4.51 5.37 -5.12
CA MET A 138 -5.88 5.81 -4.78
C MET A 138 -6.37 6.94 -5.72
N GLY A 139 -5.52 7.92 -5.99
CA GLY A 139 -5.80 9.01 -6.93
C GLY A 139 -5.97 8.51 -8.37
N LEU A 140 -5.03 7.70 -8.86
CA LEU A 140 -5.08 7.14 -10.21
C LEU A 140 -6.31 6.23 -10.41
N GLN A 141 -6.66 5.43 -9.40
CA GLN A 141 -7.81 4.54 -9.41
C GLN A 141 -9.14 5.29 -9.27
N SER A 142 -9.12 6.51 -8.72
CA SER A 142 -10.24 7.45 -8.79
C SER A 142 -10.48 7.91 -10.22
N GLU A 143 -9.44 8.35 -10.94
CA GLU A 143 -9.54 8.76 -12.34
C GLU A 143 -10.07 7.64 -13.24
N ILE A 144 -9.58 6.42 -13.03
CA ILE A 144 -10.04 5.26 -13.79
C ILE A 144 -11.50 4.93 -13.47
N ALA A 145 -11.94 5.09 -12.22
CA ALA A 145 -13.33 4.91 -11.87
C ALA A 145 -14.24 5.94 -12.55
N TYR A 146 -13.84 7.22 -12.60
CA TYR A 146 -14.59 8.24 -13.34
C TYR A 146 -14.67 7.93 -14.84
N ALA A 147 -13.55 7.57 -15.47
CA ALA A 147 -13.50 7.21 -16.88
C ALA A 147 -14.34 5.96 -17.23
N ARG A 148 -14.68 5.14 -16.23
CA ARG A 148 -15.55 3.96 -16.37
C ARG A 148 -17.01 4.23 -15.97
N GLY A 149 -17.39 5.48 -15.76
CA GLY A 149 -18.75 5.86 -15.36
C GLY A 149 -19.11 5.45 -13.93
N ARG A 150 -18.12 5.31 -13.03
CA ARG A 150 -18.33 4.95 -11.62
C ARG A 150 -18.00 6.13 -10.69
N PRO A 151 -18.80 7.22 -10.71
CA PRO A 151 -18.48 8.44 -9.98
C PRO A 151 -18.45 8.27 -8.46
N TRP A 152 -19.33 7.43 -7.89
CA TRP A 152 -19.33 7.15 -6.45
C TRP A 152 -18.04 6.48 -5.99
N THR A 153 -17.59 5.44 -6.70
CA THR A 153 -16.30 4.78 -6.44
C THR A 153 -15.14 5.76 -6.61
N GLY A 154 -15.16 6.58 -7.66
CA GLY A 154 -14.15 7.62 -7.90
C GLY A 154 -14.07 8.64 -6.76
N ARG A 155 -15.21 9.21 -6.35
CA ARG A 155 -15.30 10.17 -5.23
C ARG A 155 -14.80 9.56 -3.93
N PHE A 156 -15.22 8.34 -3.62
CA PHE A 156 -14.82 7.67 -2.39
C PHE A 156 -13.31 7.40 -2.36
N ARG A 157 -12.71 6.89 -3.45
CA ARG A 157 -11.24 6.71 -3.55
C ARG A 157 -10.48 8.02 -3.40
N ARG A 158 -10.97 9.11 -4.02
CA ARG A 158 -10.35 10.43 -3.88
C ARG A 158 -10.46 10.97 -2.46
N PHE A 159 -11.60 10.77 -1.81
CA PHE A 159 -11.78 11.11 -0.40
C PHE A 159 -10.75 10.36 0.48
N LEU A 160 -10.60 9.05 0.31
CA LEU A 160 -9.59 8.27 1.04
C LEU A 160 -8.16 8.77 0.76
N ALA A 161 -7.84 9.15 -0.49
CA ALA A 161 -6.54 9.71 -0.84
C ALA A 161 -6.26 11.04 -0.11
N VAL A 162 -7.23 11.97 -0.12
CA VAL A 162 -7.10 13.29 0.55
C VAL A 162 -7.00 13.14 2.06
N VAL A 163 -7.81 12.26 2.65
CA VAL A 163 -7.74 11.98 4.09
C VAL A 163 -6.39 11.36 4.44
N SER A 164 -5.93 10.34 3.68
CA SER A 164 -4.62 9.71 3.92
C SER A 164 -3.47 10.71 3.82
N PHE A 165 -3.49 11.58 2.80
CA PHE A 165 -2.48 12.63 2.63
C PHE A 165 -2.48 13.60 3.81
N THR A 166 -3.66 14.04 4.25
CA THR A 166 -3.80 14.92 5.42
C THR A 166 -3.25 14.26 6.68
N LEU A 167 -3.61 12.99 6.94
CA LEU A 167 -3.14 12.26 8.11
C LEU A 167 -1.62 12.05 8.09
N ILE A 168 -1.04 11.72 6.93
CA ILE A 168 0.41 11.60 6.78
C ILE A 168 1.10 12.94 7.02
N LEU A 169 0.56 14.05 6.49
CA LEU A 169 1.12 15.37 6.72
C LEU A 169 1.11 15.73 8.22
N VAL A 170 -0.02 15.51 8.89
CA VAL A 170 -0.12 15.75 10.35
C VAL A 170 0.82 14.81 11.11
N MET A 171 0.92 13.54 10.71
CA MET A 171 1.86 12.58 11.31
C MET A 171 3.30 13.07 11.21
N MET A 172 3.72 13.57 10.04
CA MET A 172 5.08 14.11 9.83
C MET A 172 5.32 15.37 10.67
N VAL A 173 4.33 16.26 10.79
CA VAL A 173 4.43 17.45 11.65
C VAL A 173 4.56 17.06 13.12
N MET A 174 3.75 16.11 13.60
CA MET A 174 3.78 15.63 14.98
C MET A 174 5.07 14.88 15.29
N MET A 175 5.56 14.03 14.38
CA MET A 175 6.87 13.41 14.51
C MET A 175 7.98 14.46 14.54
N GLY A 176 7.95 15.43 13.62
CA GLY A 176 8.92 16.53 13.58
C GLY A 176 8.95 17.34 14.88
N TRP A 177 7.77 17.68 15.42
CA TRP A 177 7.65 18.33 16.73
C TRP A 177 8.30 17.46 17.82
N SER A 178 7.93 16.19 17.91
CA SER A 178 8.50 15.26 18.90
C SER A 178 10.04 15.23 18.86
N LEU A 179 10.63 15.21 17.66
CA LEU A 179 12.09 15.22 17.48
C LEU A 179 12.75 16.55 17.87
N LEU A 180 12.06 17.68 17.71
CA LEU A 180 12.56 19.00 18.10
C LEU A 180 12.58 19.22 19.62
N GLU A 181 11.77 18.49 20.38
CA GLU A 181 11.80 18.54 21.84
C GLU A 181 12.91 17.68 22.45
N LEU A 182 13.52 16.78 21.68
CA LEU A 182 14.67 15.99 22.14
C LEU A 182 15.95 16.84 22.12
N ASP A 183 16.75 16.74 23.19
CA ASP A 183 18.10 17.34 23.25
C ASP A 183 19.00 16.87 22.09
N ASN A 184 18.79 15.63 21.63
CA ASN A 184 19.46 15.07 20.48
C ASN A 184 18.46 14.24 19.65
N PRO A 185 18.17 14.60 18.39
CA PRO A 185 17.24 13.85 17.55
C PRO A 185 17.72 12.42 17.26
N PHE A 186 19.03 12.14 17.38
CA PHE A 186 19.56 10.78 17.26
C PHE A 186 19.12 9.86 18.41
N HIS A 187 18.54 10.37 19.50
CA HIS A 187 17.90 9.53 20.52
C HIS A 187 16.75 8.69 19.94
N PHE A 188 16.05 9.20 18.92
CA PHE A 188 15.02 8.43 18.20
C PHE A 188 15.58 7.17 17.52
N MET A 189 16.85 7.21 17.13
CA MET A 189 17.51 6.07 16.48
C MET A 189 17.82 4.95 17.49
N ASN A 190 17.79 5.25 18.79
CA ASN A 190 17.94 4.24 19.83
C ASN A 190 16.59 3.55 20.06
N ILE A 191 16.50 2.29 19.66
CA ILE A 191 15.30 1.46 19.81
C ILE A 191 14.78 1.39 21.25
N ASN A 192 15.66 1.33 22.24
CA ASN A 192 15.24 1.21 23.64
C ASN A 192 14.53 2.48 24.14
N ILE A 193 14.87 3.63 23.57
CA ILE A 193 14.22 4.91 23.85
C ILE A 193 12.94 5.01 23.04
N ARG A 194 13.01 4.72 21.73
CA ARG A 194 11.88 4.84 20.81
C ARG A 194 10.69 3.95 21.19
N MET A 195 10.94 2.70 21.58
CA MET A 195 9.87 1.73 21.90
C MET A 195 9.26 1.93 23.30
N ARG A 196 9.96 2.64 24.19
CA ARG A 196 9.54 2.87 25.57
C ARG A 196 9.48 4.35 25.89
N TRP A 197 9.01 5.13 24.93
CA TRP A 197 8.88 6.57 25.12
C TRP A 197 7.83 6.83 26.20
N SER A 198 8.24 7.37 27.34
CA SER A 198 7.38 7.55 28.52
C SER A 198 6.82 8.98 28.61
N GLU A 199 5.72 9.14 29.36
CA GLU A 199 5.08 10.45 29.60
C GLU A 199 6.02 11.51 30.19
N SER A 200 7.05 11.08 30.92
CA SER A 200 8.07 11.95 31.50
C SER A 200 9.11 12.47 30.51
N GLN A 201 9.17 11.92 29.29
CA GLN A 201 10.14 12.31 28.28
C GLN A 201 9.60 13.44 27.40
N PRO A 202 10.47 14.38 26.98
CA PRO A 202 10.08 15.44 26.05
C PRO A 202 9.57 14.84 24.73
N GLY A 203 8.63 15.51 24.09
CA GLY A 203 8.07 15.09 22.81
C GLY A 203 7.11 13.89 22.87
N TYR A 204 6.74 13.41 24.06
CA TYR A 204 5.91 12.21 24.23
C TYR A 204 4.51 12.34 23.58
N LEU A 205 3.77 13.39 23.88
CA LEU A 205 2.42 13.57 23.33
C LEU A 205 2.43 13.65 21.79
N PRO A 206 3.25 14.50 21.14
CA PRO A 206 3.32 14.51 19.68
C PRO A 206 3.82 13.18 19.09
N HIS A 207 4.72 12.45 19.78
CA HIS A 207 5.12 11.10 19.38
C HIS A 207 3.92 10.14 19.34
N VAL A 208 3.15 10.06 20.43
CA VAL A 208 1.96 9.19 20.52
C VAL A 208 0.91 9.55 19.46
N ILE A 209 0.66 10.85 19.24
CA ILE A 209 -0.27 11.30 18.20
C ILE A 209 0.22 10.84 16.83
N SER A 210 1.52 10.97 16.53
CA SER A 210 2.08 10.51 15.26
C SER A 210 1.97 9.00 15.09
N ALA A 211 2.20 8.21 16.15
CA ALA A 211 2.00 6.76 16.13
C ALA A 211 0.54 6.41 15.83
N PHE A 212 -0.42 7.02 16.52
CA PHE A 212 -1.85 6.82 16.26
C PHE A 212 -2.24 7.15 14.80
N LEU A 213 -1.68 8.22 14.24
CA LEU A 213 -1.93 8.61 12.85
C LEU A 213 -1.37 7.59 11.84
N GLU A 214 -0.22 6.96 12.12
CA GLU A 214 0.30 5.87 11.29
C GLU A 214 -0.70 4.70 11.22
N TRP A 215 -1.24 4.30 12.38
CA TRP A 215 -2.29 3.28 12.45
C TRP A 215 -3.55 3.68 11.68
N ALA A 216 -3.99 4.93 11.82
CA ALA A 216 -5.18 5.43 11.12
C ALA A 216 -5.00 5.36 9.58
N VAL A 217 -3.82 5.73 9.07
CA VAL A 217 -3.50 5.65 7.63
C VAL A 217 -3.54 4.20 7.15
N ILE A 218 -2.96 3.27 7.90
CA ILE A 218 -2.98 1.84 7.55
C ILE A 218 -4.41 1.28 7.54
N LEU A 219 -5.25 1.70 8.49
CA LEU A 219 -6.65 1.28 8.54
C LEU A 219 -7.48 1.81 7.36
N ILE A 220 -7.14 2.96 6.78
CA ILE A 220 -7.79 3.53 5.59
C ILE A 220 -7.52 2.69 4.32
N VAL A 221 -6.44 1.93 4.29
CA VAL A 221 -6.13 1.04 3.16
C VAL A 221 -7.18 -0.08 3.03
N CYS A 222 -7.80 -0.51 4.14
CA CYS A 222 -8.85 -1.54 4.13
C CYS A 222 -10.10 -1.16 3.29
N PRO A 223 -10.81 -0.04 3.57
CA PRO A 223 -11.94 0.39 2.75
C PRO A 223 -11.52 0.75 1.32
N TYR A 224 -10.25 1.11 1.08
CA TYR A 224 -9.75 1.29 -0.28
C TYR A 224 -9.77 -0.01 -1.08
N PHE A 225 -9.19 -1.10 -0.55
CA PHE A 225 -9.24 -2.41 -1.23
C PHE A 225 -10.67 -2.93 -1.39
N TRP A 226 -11.55 -2.64 -0.43
CA TRP A 226 -12.97 -2.98 -0.54
C TRP A 226 -13.63 -2.43 -1.82
N THR A 227 -13.23 -1.24 -2.27
CA THR A 227 -13.82 -0.62 -3.47
C THR A 227 -13.70 -1.50 -4.72
N PHE A 228 -12.70 -2.38 -4.77
CA PHE A 228 -12.45 -3.27 -5.90
C PHE A 228 -13.29 -4.55 -5.91
N ILE A 229 -13.93 -4.92 -4.80
CA ILE A 229 -14.80 -6.12 -4.74
C ILE A 229 -15.88 -6.05 -5.83
N SER A 230 -16.49 -4.88 -6.01
CA SER A 230 -17.51 -4.65 -7.04
C SER A 230 -16.96 -4.67 -8.47
N GLU A 231 -15.67 -4.46 -8.64
CA GLU A 231 -15.01 -4.47 -9.95
C GLU A 231 -14.59 -5.89 -10.33
N PHE A 232 -14.21 -6.72 -9.35
CA PHE A 232 -13.77 -8.09 -9.62
C PHE A 232 -14.90 -9.09 -9.84
N LYS A 233 -16.11 -8.81 -9.35
CA LYS A 233 -17.30 -9.66 -9.58
C LYS A 233 -17.61 -9.92 -11.07
N GLY A 234 -17.09 -9.11 -11.99
CA GLY A 234 -17.30 -9.25 -13.43
C GLY A 234 -16.24 -10.04 -14.18
N TYR A 235 -15.17 -10.51 -13.53
CA TYR A 235 -14.11 -11.28 -14.21
C TYR A 235 -14.20 -12.77 -13.87
N SER A 236 -14.12 -13.61 -14.89
CA SER A 236 -13.85 -15.03 -14.76
C SER A 236 -12.38 -15.27 -15.15
N LEU A 237 -11.63 -15.95 -14.29
CA LEU A 237 -10.25 -16.31 -14.55
C LEU A 237 -10.22 -17.75 -15.05
N SER A 238 -9.86 -17.97 -16.32
CA SER A 238 -9.66 -19.31 -16.87
C SER A 238 -8.17 -19.59 -17.04
N PHE A 239 -7.70 -20.70 -16.47
CA PHE A 239 -6.34 -21.17 -16.67
C PHE A 239 -6.34 -22.24 -17.76
N LYS A 240 -5.56 -22.02 -18.83
CA LYS A 240 -5.30 -23.06 -19.83
C LYS A 240 -3.92 -23.64 -19.57
N VAL A 241 -3.86 -24.90 -19.13
CA VAL A 241 -2.61 -25.63 -18.98
C VAL A 241 -2.32 -26.35 -20.29
N GLU A 242 -1.37 -25.85 -21.07
CA GLU A 242 -0.93 -26.50 -22.30
C GLU A 242 0.28 -27.41 -22.01
N ASN A 243 0.12 -28.70 -22.28
CA ASN A 243 1.19 -29.68 -22.20
C ASN A 243 2.01 -29.67 -23.50
N LYS A 244 3.10 -28.89 -23.52
CA LYS A 244 4.03 -28.81 -24.67
C LYS A 244 4.78 -30.11 -24.99
N ARG A 245 4.61 -31.19 -24.21
CA ARG A 245 5.35 -32.44 -24.42
C ARG A 245 4.81 -33.29 -25.59
N LYS A 246 3.62 -32.98 -26.14
CA LYS A 246 3.02 -33.73 -27.27
C LYS A 246 3.49 -33.27 -28.65
N GLU A 247 4.09 -32.10 -28.80
CA GLU A 247 4.58 -31.60 -30.10
C GLU A 247 5.92 -32.23 -30.52
N LEU A 248 6.64 -32.87 -29.59
CA LEU A 248 7.95 -33.50 -29.85
C LEU A 248 7.85 -35.00 -30.21
N GLN A 249 6.65 -35.58 -30.28
CA GLN A 249 6.45 -37.02 -30.52
C GLN A 249 5.79 -37.33 -31.87
N THR A 250 5.53 -36.34 -32.72
CA THR A 250 4.88 -36.52 -34.04
C THR A 250 5.82 -36.42 -35.24
N ASP A 251 7.13 -36.31 -35.03
CA ASP A 251 8.14 -36.24 -36.10
C ASP A 251 8.91 -37.58 -36.29
N VAL A 252 8.23 -38.73 -36.13
CA VAL A 252 8.78 -40.06 -36.46
C VAL A 252 7.93 -40.76 -37.51
#